data_AF-A0AAX6EGV8-F1
#
_entry.id   AF-A0AAX6EGV8-F1
#
_cell.length_a   1.000
_cell.length_b   1.000
_cell.length_c   1.000
_cell.angle_alpha   90.00
_cell.angle_beta   90.00
_cell.angle_gamma   90.00
#
_symmetry.space_group_name_H-M   'P 1'
#
loop_
_entity.id
_entity.type
_entity.pdbx_description
1 polymer ?
#
loop_
_entity_poly.entity_id
_entity_poly.type
_entity_poly.pdbx_seq_one_letter_code
_entity_poly.pdbx_strand_id
1 'polypeptide(L)'
;MPPVIPTAALSSSSAAAAASGGLRLLPLSFPSLPRRRRRKPSMCSPPLRCSISSSPPPSDADESSSSRKPWLLVGLGNPGKIYQGTRHNVGFEMLDAIAEAEGISVSSIKFKAIFGKGYIGNSPIMLAKPQTFMNTSGESVSSLVSYFNIPLNQLLLMYDDMDLPFAKLRLLPKGGHGGHNGMRSVIKQLKDSRDFPRLKIGIGRPPGKMDPVNFVLRPFNKKEREELDFTFHRGVEAIRILVLEGFNKSATFANTATPSEMLNR
;
A
#
# COMPACT_ATOMS: atom_id res chain seq x y z
N MET A 1 -12.41 -24.00 53.27
CA MET A 1 -13.55 -24.71 52.66
C MET A 1 -13.79 -24.14 51.27
N PRO A 2 -13.41 -24.84 50.19
CA PRO A 2 -13.78 -24.48 48.81
C PRO A 2 -14.93 -25.39 48.29
N PRO A 3 -15.86 -24.87 47.47
CA PRO A 3 -16.64 -25.70 46.56
C PRO A 3 -16.13 -25.50 45.12
N VAL A 4 -15.56 -26.52 44.46
CA VAL A 4 -16.23 -27.60 43.69
C VAL A 4 -16.67 -27.12 42.30
N ILE A 5 -15.89 -27.54 41.30
CA ILE A 5 -16.14 -27.50 39.85
C ILE A 5 -17.10 -28.65 39.48
N PRO A 6 -17.97 -28.51 38.46
CA PRO A 6 -18.46 -29.66 37.72
C PRO A 6 -17.91 -29.71 36.29
N THR A 7 -17.39 -30.89 35.95
CA THR A 7 -17.03 -31.42 34.63
C THR A 7 -18.24 -32.12 33.98
N ALA A 8 -18.44 -31.94 32.67
CA ALA A 8 -19.13 -32.83 31.70
C ALA A 8 -19.29 -32.06 30.37
N ALA A 9 -19.30 -32.61 29.15
CA ALA A 9 -19.03 -33.93 28.59
C ALA A 9 -18.93 -33.77 27.05
N LEU A 10 -18.29 -34.73 26.38
CA LEU A 10 -18.16 -34.87 24.93
C LEU A 10 -19.47 -35.30 24.23
N SER A 11 -19.62 -34.95 22.94
CA SER A 11 -20.17 -35.76 21.81
C SER A 11 -20.25 -34.86 20.57
N SER A 12 -19.48 -35.03 19.48
CA SER A 12 -19.42 -36.06 18.42
C SER A 12 -20.34 -35.81 17.22
N SER A 13 -19.69 -35.75 16.05
CA SER A 13 -20.11 -36.25 14.73
C SER A 13 -21.10 -35.46 13.85
N SER A 14 -20.67 -35.11 12.63
CA SER A 14 -21.14 -35.77 11.39
C SER A 14 -20.40 -35.27 10.15
N ALA A 15 -20.09 -36.19 9.25
CA ALA A 15 -19.45 -36.02 7.95
C ALA A 15 -20.45 -36.20 6.79
N ALA A 16 -20.00 -35.91 5.57
CA ALA A 16 -20.25 -36.63 4.31
C ALA A 16 -20.98 -35.92 3.14
N ALA A 17 -20.63 -36.43 1.94
CA ALA A 17 -21.13 -36.24 0.56
C ALA A 17 -20.46 -35.10 -0.24
N ALA A 18 -19.57 -35.30 -1.23
CA ALA A 18 -19.42 -36.25 -2.34
C ALA A 18 -20.42 -36.04 -3.51
N ALA A 19 -19.91 -35.52 -4.64
CA ALA A 19 -20.41 -35.71 -6.01
C ALA A 19 -19.26 -35.35 -6.99
N SER A 20 -18.44 -36.28 -7.49
CA SER A 20 -18.61 -37.11 -8.71
C SER A 20 -19.28 -36.42 -9.91
N GLY A 21 -18.50 -36.22 -10.98
CA GLY A 21 -19.00 -35.74 -12.27
C GLY A 21 -17.87 -35.55 -13.28
N GLY A 22 -17.26 -36.65 -13.73
CA GLY A 22 -16.40 -36.64 -14.91
C GLY A 22 -17.23 -36.57 -16.19
N LEU A 23 -16.75 -35.85 -17.20
CA LEU A 23 -17.09 -36.14 -18.58
C LEU A 23 -15.92 -35.78 -19.52
N ARG A 24 -15.85 -36.57 -20.59
CA ARG A 24 -14.73 -36.88 -21.48
C ARG A 24 -14.28 -35.76 -22.42
N LEU A 25 -13.02 -35.89 -22.85
CA LEU A 25 -12.44 -35.31 -24.06
C LEU A 25 -13.26 -35.60 -25.33
N LEU A 26 -13.27 -34.65 -26.27
CA LEU A 26 -13.00 -34.91 -27.70
C LEU A 26 -12.38 -33.66 -28.36
N PRO A 27 -11.35 -33.80 -29.21
CA PRO A 27 -10.78 -32.71 -29.99
C PRO A 27 -11.52 -32.57 -31.32
N LEU A 28 -11.78 -31.34 -31.78
CA LEU A 28 -12.29 -31.09 -33.13
C LEU A 28 -11.25 -30.39 -34.00
N SER A 29 -11.01 -31.05 -35.13
CA SER A 29 -10.03 -30.80 -36.16
C SER A 29 -10.23 -29.50 -36.94
N PHE A 30 -9.10 -29.00 -37.45
CA PHE A 30 -8.96 -27.95 -38.47
C PHE A 30 -9.72 -28.23 -39.78
N PRO A 31 -10.04 -27.16 -40.51
CA PRO A 31 -9.76 -27.13 -41.94
C PRO A 31 -8.87 -25.94 -42.33
N SER A 32 -7.74 -26.27 -42.95
CA SER A 32 -6.86 -25.41 -43.74
C SER A 32 -7.41 -25.15 -45.14
N LEU A 33 -7.13 -23.95 -45.71
CA LEU A 33 -6.86 -23.60 -47.15
C LEU A 33 -7.47 -22.22 -47.52
N PRO A 34 -7.03 -21.51 -48.60
CA PRO A 34 -5.92 -21.77 -49.51
C PRO A 34 -4.91 -20.63 -49.67
N ARG A 35 -3.72 -21.04 -50.11
CA ARG A 35 -2.59 -20.26 -50.62
C ARG A 35 -2.95 -19.62 -51.96
N ARG A 36 -2.96 -18.28 -52.09
CA ARG A 36 -3.11 -17.61 -53.41
C ARG A 36 -1.82 -16.89 -53.83
N ARG A 37 -1.59 -16.99 -55.14
CA ARG A 37 -0.34 -16.94 -55.88
C ARG A 37 0.33 -15.56 -55.93
N ARG A 38 1.66 -15.61 -55.98
CA ARG A 38 2.57 -14.56 -56.46
C ARG A 38 2.20 -14.06 -57.86
N ARG A 39 2.24 -12.75 -58.08
CA ARG A 39 2.53 -12.11 -59.37
C ARG A 39 3.46 -10.90 -59.15
N LYS A 40 4.52 -10.84 -59.97
CA LYS A 40 5.44 -9.73 -60.29
C LYS A 40 5.59 -9.77 -61.82
N PRO A 41 6.22 -8.80 -62.52
CA PRO A 41 6.38 -7.35 -62.25
C PRO A 41 6.01 -6.50 -63.51
N SER A 42 6.04 -5.17 -63.41
CA SER A 42 6.34 -4.30 -64.57
C SER A 42 6.85 -2.93 -64.11
N MET A 43 7.98 -2.51 -64.67
CA MET A 43 8.61 -1.20 -64.47
C MET A 43 8.16 -0.19 -65.53
N CYS A 44 8.09 1.09 -65.19
CA CYS A 44 8.78 2.20 -65.88
C CYS A 44 8.51 3.56 -65.18
N SER A 45 9.51 4.43 -65.25
CA SER A 45 9.75 5.67 -64.46
C SER A 45 9.24 6.96 -65.17
N PRO A 46 9.68 8.19 -64.79
CA PRO A 46 9.14 9.12 -63.79
C PRO A 46 8.58 10.44 -64.43
N PRO A 47 8.11 11.44 -63.64
CA PRO A 47 9.00 12.58 -63.38
C PRO A 47 8.86 13.29 -62.00
N LEU A 48 9.99 13.85 -61.56
CA LEU A 48 10.24 15.11 -60.84
C LEU A 48 9.27 15.64 -59.74
N ARG A 49 9.83 15.65 -58.52
CA ARG A 49 9.94 16.77 -57.56
C ARG A 49 8.68 17.23 -56.80
N CYS A 50 8.62 16.87 -55.52
CA CYS A 50 8.45 17.83 -54.40
C CYS A 50 8.78 17.14 -53.07
N SER A 51 9.83 17.63 -52.42
CA SER A 51 10.26 17.23 -51.08
C SER A 51 9.30 17.79 -50.03
N ILE A 52 8.50 16.92 -49.44
CA ILE A 52 7.80 17.15 -48.18
C ILE A 52 8.19 16.00 -47.27
N SER A 53 9.07 16.28 -46.32
CA SER A 53 9.41 15.40 -45.21
C SER A 53 8.17 15.20 -44.35
N SER A 54 7.36 14.20 -44.67
CA SER A 54 6.34 13.67 -43.77
C SER A 54 7.00 12.55 -42.97
N SER A 55 7.76 12.95 -41.96
CA SER A 55 8.14 12.04 -40.88
C SER A 55 6.84 11.46 -40.30
N PRO A 56 6.66 10.13 -40.26
CA PRO A 56 5.56 9.56 -39.49
C PRO A 56 5.68 10.03 -38.04
N PRO A 57 4.57 10.35 -37.35
CA PRO A 57 4.64 10.66 -35.93
C PRO A 57 5.31 9.48 -35.21
N PRO A 58 6.18 9.71 -34.22
CA PRO A 58 6.67 8.62 -33.40
C PRO A 58 5.43 7.94 -32.82
N SER A 59 5.25 6.67 -33.17
CA SER A 59 4.39 5.80 -32.40
C SER A 59 5.00 5.76 -31.01
N ASP A 60 4.44 6.52 -30.07
CA ASP A 60 4.74 6.48 -28.63
C ASP A 60 4.26 5.13 -28.04
N ALA A 61 4.67 4.03 -28.66
CA ALA A 61 4.80 2.74 -28.02
C ALA A 61 6.25 2.65 -27.56
N ASP A 62 6.62 3.48 -26.59
CA ASP A 62 7.84 3.30 -25.83
C ASP A 62 7.62 2.08 -24.92
N GLU A 63 7.79 0.92 -25.53
CA GLU A 63 7.96 -0.35 -24.85
C GLU A 63 9.40 -0.44 -24.33
N SER A 64 9.78 0.47 -23.43
CA SER A 64 10.95 0.26 -22.59
C SER A 64 10.51 -0.55 -21.37
N SER A 65 10.87 -1.84 -21.39
CA SER A 65 10.80 -2.78 -20.26
C SER A 65 11.77 -2.39 -19.13
N SER A 66 11.78 -1.11 -18.75
CA SER A 66 12.35 -0.64 -17.51
C SER A 66 11.59 -1.33 -16.39
N SER A 67 12.31 -2.12 -15.58
CA SER A 67 11.76 -2.70 -14.36
C SER A 67 11.20 -1.58 -13.50
N ARG A 68 9.87 -1.38 -13.52
CA ARG A 68 9.21 -0.38 -12.68
C ARG A 68 9.61 -0.68 -11.24
N LYS A 69 10.37 0.23 -10.63
CA LYS A 69 10.77 0.07 -9.23
C LYS A 69 9.53 0.08 -8.34
N PRO A 70 9.46 -0.79 -7.32
CA PRO A 70 8.27 -0.92 -6.52
C PRO A 70 8.09 0.28 -5.58
N TRP A 71 6.84 0.63 -5.31
CA TRP A 71 6.54 1.51 -4.18
C TRP A 71 6.82 0.77 -2.87
N LEU A 72 7.55 1.41 -1.96
CA LEU A 72 7.74 0.92 -0.59
C LEU A 72 6.80 1.67 0.34
N LEU A 73 5.75 0.99 0.78
CA LEU A 73 4.78 1.49 1.75
C LEU A 73 5.17 0.97 3.13
N VAL A 74 5.46 1.88 4.06
CA VAL A 74 5.91 1.54 5.41
C VAL A 74 4.91 2.09 6.41
N GLY A 75 4.35 1.21 7.24
CA GLY A 75 3.62 1.59 8.43
C GLY A 75 4.58 1.71 9.59
N LEU A 76 4.54 2.82 10.34
CA LEU A 76 5.29 2.94 11.60
C LEU A 76 4.43 2.46 12.78
N GLY A 77 5.09 1.86 13.77
CA GLY A 77 4.45 1.27 14.94
C GLY A 77 5.46 0.54 15.83
N ASN A 78 5.00 0.03 16.96
CA ASN A 78 5.79 -0.84 17.84
C ASN A 78 5.35 -2.30 17.71
N PRO A 79 6.29 -3.27 17.64
CA PRO A 79 5.98 -4.68 17.61
C PRO A 79 5.58 -5.20 18.98
N GLY A 80 4.71 -6.22 19.00
CA GLY A 80 4.28 -6.90 20.22
C GLY A 80 2.80 -6.67 20.55
N LYS A 81 2.21 -7.65 21.24
CA LYS A 81 0.76 -7.67 21.55
C LYS A 81 0.29 -6.47 22.37
N ILE A 82 1.15 -5.96 23.26
CA ILE A 82 0.83 -4.82 24.14
C ILE A 82 0.60 -3.50 23.38
N TYR A 83 1.09 -3.38 22.15
CA TYR A 83 0.94 -2.18 21.33
C TYR A 83 -0.16 -2.29 20.27
N GLN A 84 -0.79 -3.46 20.13
CA GLN A 84 -1.89 -3.64 19.19
C GLN A 84 -3.07 -2.74 19.57
N GLY A 85 -3.65 -2.06 18.58
CA GLY A 85 -4.77 -1.14 18.79
C GLY A 85 -4.39 0.20 19.41
N THR A 86 -3.11 0.43 19.73
CA THR A 86 -2.65 1.71 20.30
C THR A 86 -2.60 2.79 19.22
N ARG A 87 -2.79 4.05 19.63
CA ARG A 87 -2.72 5.22 18.74
C ARG A 87 -1.44 5.26 17.92
N HIS A 88 -0.31 4.90 18.52
CA HIS A 88 1.00 4.89 17.86
C HIS A 88 1.20 3.75 16.85
N ASN A 89 0.29 2.77 16.83
CA ASN A 89 0.32 1.64 15.91
C ASN A 89 -0.65 1.82 14.73
N VAL A 90 -1.32 2.97 14.61
CA VAL A 90 -2.25 3.25 13.50
C VAL A 90 -1.59 3.13 12.13
N GLY A 91 -0.28 3.38 12.02
CA GLY A 91 0.49 3.17 10.80
C GLY A 91 0.60 1.69 10.40
N PHE A 92 0.75 0.78 11.36
CA PHE A 92 0.70 -0.67 11.10
C PHE A 92 -0.71 -1.10 10.69
N GLU A 93 -1.74 -0.60 11.37
CA GLU A 93 -3.13 -0.94 11.06
C GLU A 93 -3.55 -0.47 9.67
N MET A 94 -3.12 0.73 9.27
CA MET A 94 -3.32 1.23 7.90
C MET A 94 -2.65 0.31 6.87
N LEU A 95 -1.44 -0.18 7.17
CA LEU A 95 -0.74 -1.12 6.28
C LEU A 95 -1.43 -2.48 6.22
N ASP A 96 -1.98 -2.95 7.35
CA ASP A 96 -2.75 -4.19 7.42
C ASP A 96 -4.04 -4.09 6.60
N ALA A 97 -4.74 -2.95 6.65
CA ALA A 97 -5.91 -2.69 5.81
C ALA A 97 -5.56 -2.70 4.30
N ILE A 98 -4.39 -2.15 3.91
CA ILE A 98 -3.91 -2.21 2.52
C ILE A 98 -3.57 -3.65 2.13
N ALA A 99 -2.88 -4.39 3.01
CA ALA A 99 -2.52 -5.77 2.76
C ALA A 99 -3.75 -6.65 2.55
N GLU A 100 -4.78 -6.47 3.37
CA GLU A 100 -6.05 -7.18 3.26
C GLU A 100 -6.80 -6.81 1.97
N ALA A 101 -6.94 -5.51 1.67
CA ALA A 101 -7.67 -5.04 0.50
C ALA A 101 -7.05 -5.47 -0.84
N GLU A 102 -5.72 -5.62 -0.88
CA GLU A 102 -4.97 -6.01 -2.08
C GLU A 102 -4.56 -7.50 -2.07
N GLY A 103 -4.93 -8.26 -1.04
CA GLY A 103 -4.60 -9.69 -0.92
C GLY A 103 -3.09 -9.98 -0.80
N ILE A 104 -2.34 -9.09 -0.16
CA ILE A 104 -0.87 -9.19 -0.06
C ILE A 104 -0.48 -9.85 1.27
N SER A 105 0.18 -11.01 1.18
CA SER A 105 0.74 -11.69 2.35
C SER A 105 1.99 -10.97 2.87
N VAL A 106 1.94 -10.46 4.10
CA VAL A 106 3.06 -9.81 4.81
C VAL A 106 3.69 -10.80 5.79
N SER A 107 4.52 -11.71 5.28
CA SER A 107 5.09 -12.83 6.05
C SER A 107 6.61 -12.94 6.02
N SER A 108 7.29 -12.22 5.11
CA SER A 108 8.75 -12.30 4.99
C SER A 108 9.43 -11.52 6.11
N ILE A 109 10.36 -12.14 6.84
CA ILE A 109 11.07 -11.52 7.95
C ILE A 109 12.54 -11.30 7.57
N LYS A 110 12.91 -10.07 7.21
CA LYS A 110 14.31 -9.63 7.00
C LYS A 110 14.43 -8.13 7.30
N PHE A 111 15.66 -7.63 7.41
CA PHE A 111 15.92 -6.19 7.60
C PHE A 111 15.24 -5.59 8.85
N LYS A 112 15.09 -6.39 9.92
CA LYS A 112 14.32 -6.03 11.11
C LYS A 112 12.89 -5.57 10.79
N ALA A 113 12.27 -6.10 9.74
CA ALA A 113 10.88 -5.86 9.36
C ALA A 113 10.17 -7.16 8.99
N ILE A 114 8.85 -7.16 9.12
CA ILE A 114 8.00 -8.09 8.39
C ILE A 114 7.53 -7.34 7.15
N PHE A 115 7.72 -7.92 5.97
CA PHE A 115 7.35 -7.30 4.71
C PHE A 115 6.69 -8.30 3.76
N GLY A 116 5.93 -7.77 2.80
CA GLY A 116 5.24 -8.51 1.75
C GLY A 116 5.43 -7.78 0.43
N LYS A 117 5.34 -8.52 -0.67
CA LYS A 117 5.38 -7.96 -2.03
C LYS A 117 4.07 -8.30 -2.73
N GLY A 118 3.59 -7.38 -3.53
CA GLY A 118 2.37 -7.55 -4.30
C GLY A 118 2.26 -6.51 -5.40
N TYR A 119 1.04 -6.30 -5.88
CA TYR A 119 0.74 -5.39 -6.96
C TYR A 119 -0.54 -4.63 -6.62
N ILE A 120 -0.59 -3.37 -7.03
CA ILE A 120 -1.83 -2.61 -7.16
C ILE A 120 -1.99 -2.31 -8.65
N GLY A 121 -3.01 -2.90 -9.28
CA GLY A 121 -3.09 -2.97 -10.74
C GLY A 121 -1.83 -3.64 -11.31
N ASN A 122 -1.11 -2.93 -12.19
CA ASN A 122 0.14 -3.40 -12.80
C ASN A 122 1.41 -2.83 -12.14
N SER A 123 1.26 -2.10 -11.03
CA SER A 123 2.37 -1.44 -10.35
C SER A 123 2.86 -2.32 -9.18
N PRO A 124 4.16 -2.70 -9.15
CA PRO A 124 4.67 -3.50 -8.06
C PRO A 124 4.75 -2.67 -6.78
N ILE A 125 4.37 -3.26 -5.66
CA ILE A 125 4.42 -2.64 -4.33
C ILE A 125 5.06 -3.58 -3.31
N MET A 126 5.62 -2.98 -2.27
CA MET A 126 6.19 -3.65 -1.12
C MET A 126 5.64 -3.01 0.15
N LEU A 127 5.02 -3.82 0.99
CA LEU A 127 4.49 -3.41 2.29
C LEU A 127 5.49 -3.82 3.37
N ALA A 128 5.87 -2.92 4.27
CA ALA A 128 6.79 -3.22 5.36
C ALA A 128 6.33 -2.67 6.72
N LYS A 129 6.40 -3.52 7.74
CA LYS A 129 6.22 -3.19 9.16
C LYS A 129 7.53 -3.40 9.90
N PRO A 130 8.30 -2.34 10.21
CA PRO A 130 9.49 -2.43 11.05
C PRO A 130 9.19 -3.18 12.35
N GLN A 131 9.98 -4.19 12.66
CA GLN A 131 9.95 -4.93 13.94
C GLN A 131 10.99 -4.38 14.93
N THR A 132 11.43 -3.15 14.71
CA THR A 132 12.18 -2.36 15.68
C THR A 132 11.19 -1.61 16.58
N PHE A 133 11.67 -0.97 17.64
CA PHE A 133 10.85 0.01 18.36
C PHE A 133 10.73 1.30 17.54
N MET A 134 9.72 2.10 17.84
CA MET A 134 9.39 3.31 17.09
C MET A 134 10.62 4.21 16.88
N ASN A 135 11.38 4.47 17.94
CA ASN A 135 12.58 5.33 17.92
C ASN A 135 13.74 4.81 17.06
N THR A 136 13.71 3.54 16.67
CA THR A 136 14.74 2.85 15.87
C THR A 136 14.22 2.38 14.51
N SER A 137 13.01 2.79 14.13
CA SER A 137 12.38 2.47 12.83
C SER A 137 13.25 2.77 11.62
N GLY A 138 14.10 3.80 11.70
CA GLY A 138 14.98 4.20 10.61
C GLY A 138 15.98 3.12 10.19
N GLU A 139 16.43 2.28 11.13
CA GLU A 139 17.39 1.20 10.82
C GLU A 139 16.81 0.17 9.85
N SER A 140 15.52 -0.14 10.03
CA SER A 140 14.80 -1.07 9.17
C SER A 140 14.49 -0.45 7.81
N VAL A 141 13.99 0.79 7.81
CA VAL A 141 13.60 1.51 6.58
C VAL A 141 14.81 1.76 5.69
N SER A 142 15.93 2.25 6.24
CA SER A 142 17.13 2.52 5.43
C SER A 142 17.71 1.25 4.82
N SER A 143 17.65 0.13 5.54
CA SER A 143 18.08 -1.19 5.07
C SER A 143 17.22 -1.67 3.88
N LEU A 144 15.89 -1.53 3.98
CA LEU A 144 14.97 -1.88 2.89
C LEU A 144 15.19 -1.02 1.65
N VAL A 145 15.31 0.30 1.84
CA VAL A 145 15.55 1.27 0.75
C VAL A 145 16.85 0.95 0.01
N SER A 146 17.93 0.70 0.76
CA SER A 146 19.24 0.43 0.19
C SER A 146 19.30 -0.93 -0.51
N TYR A 147 18.74 -1.98 0.10
CA TYR A 147 18.79 -3.33 -0.44
C TYR A 147 17.97 -3.47 -1.74
N PHE A 148 16.77 -2.88 -1.77
CA PHE A 148 15.88 -2.94 -2.95
C PHE A 148 16.08 -1.78 -3.92
N ASN A 149 17.06 -0.89 -3.67
CA ASN A 149 17.34 0.29 -4.49
C ASN A 149 16.10 1.17 -4.76
N ILE A 150 15.26 1.33 -3.73
CA ILE A 150 14.01 2.10 -3.80
C ILE A 150 14.34 3.59 -3.88
N PRO A 151 13.83 4.33 -4.86
CA PRO A 151 14.01 5.78 -4.90
C PRO A 151 13.12 6.43 -3.83
N LEU A 152 13.61 7.49 -3.20
CA LEU A 152 12.91 8.12 -2.06
C LEU A 152 11.53 8.70 -2.42
N ASN A 153 11.30 9.07 -3.69
CA ASN A 153 10.00 9.50 -4.18
C ASN A 153 8.95 8.37 -4.24
N GLN A 154 9.37 7.11 -4.16
CA GLN A 154 8.52 5.91 -4.07
C GLN A 154 8.49 5.30 -2.67
N LEU A 155 9.08 5.96 -1.67
CA LEU A 155 8.99 5.59 -0.26
C LEU A 155 7.85 6.37 0.40
N LEU A 156 6.77 5.69 0.80
CA LEU A 156 5.69 6.29 1.57
C LEU A 156 5.75 5.83 3.03
N LEU A 157 5.82 6.77 3.97
CA LEU A 157 5.69 6.48 5.39
C LEU A 157 4.29 6.82 5.90
N MET A 158 3.67 5.90 6.64
CA MET A 158 2.34 6.04 7.24
C MET A 158 2.49 6.00 8.77
N TYR A 159 2.00 7.03 9.46
CA TYR A 159 2.20 7.19 10.91
C TYR A 159 1.16 8.11 11.55
N ASP A 160 1.06 8.08 12.88
CA ASP A 160 0.16 8.93 13.66
C ASP A 160 0.61 10.38 13.77
N ASP A 161 -0.35 11.30 13.75
CA ASP A 161 -0.10 12.72 13.95
C ASP A 161 -1.08 13.30 14.97
N MET A 162 -0.54 13.90 16.04
CA MET A 162 -1.33 14.53 17.11
C MET A 162 -1.84 15.92 16.75
N ASP A 163 -1.22 16.59 15.78
CA ASP A 163 -1.62 17.93 15.34
C ASP A 163 -2.77 17.88 14.33
N LEU A 164 -3.05 16.71 13.77
CA LEU A 164 -4.22 16.49 12.94
C LEU A 164 -5.45 16.11 13.79
N PRO A 165 -6.64 16.65 13.47
CA PRO A 165 -7.88 16.16 14.03
C PRO A 165 -8.00 14.64 13.88
N PHE A 166 -8.67 14.01 14.83
CA PHE A 166 -8.90 12.57 14.82
C PHE A 166 -9.50 12.11 13.48
N ALA A 167 -9.08 10.94 13.00
CA ALA A 167 -9.53 10.31 11.76
C ALA A 167 -9.22 11.06 10.45
N LYS A 168 -8.54 12.23 10.53
CA LYS A 168 -8.17 13.01 9.36
C LYS A 168 -6.89 12.47 8.70
N LEU A 169 -6.94 12.25 7.39
CA LEU A 169 -5.77 11.91 6.59
C LEU A 169 -5.10 13.18 6.06
N ARG A 170 -3.77 13.15 5.98
CA ARG A 170 -3.02 14.17 5.24
C ARG A 170 -1.82 13.56 4.52
N LEU A 171 -1.83 13.65 3.20
CA LEU A 171 -0.72 13.22 2.36
C LEU A 171 0.15 14.43 2.00
N LEU A 172 1.45 14.33 2.31
CA LEU A 172 2.44 15.38 2.08
C LEU A 172 3.64 14.83 1.29
N PRO A 173 4.19 15.59 0.32
CA PRO A 173 5.29 15.09 -0.52
C PRO A 173 6.64 15.11 0.21
N LYS A 174 6.79 15.97 1.21
CA LYS A 174 7.99 16.15 2.03
C LYS A 174 7.65 16.79 3.37
N GLY A 175 8.58 16.77 4.31
CA GLY A 175 8.41 17.45 5.60
C GLY A 175 9.39 17.02 6.68
N GLY A 176 9.34 17.71 7.82
CA GLY A 176 10.07 17.32 9.03
C GLY A 176 9.42 16.17 9.78
N HIS A 177 9.98 15.80 10.93
CA HIS A 177 9.44 14.74 11.79
C HIS A 177 8.20 15.18 12.60
N GLY A 178 7.96 16.48 12.79
CA GLY A 178 6.78 16.99 13.50
C GLY A 178 6.64 16.42 14.92
N GLY A 179 7.74 16.35 15.68
CA GLY A 179 7.76 15.72 17.00
C GLY A 179 7.70 14.18 17.03
N HIS A 180 7.36 13.50 15.93
CA HIS A 180 7.20 12.04 15.91
C HIS A 180 8.56 11.30 15.90
N ASN A 181 8.76 10.40 16.87
CA ASN A 181 10.04 9.71 17.09
C ASN A 181 10.43 8.76 15.96
N GLY A 182 9.47 8.03 15.37
CA GLY A 182 9.75 7.15 14.22
C GLY A 182 10.24 7.90 13.00
N MET A 183 9.51 8.94 12.59
CA MET A 183 9.95 9.88 11.56
C MET A 183 11.33 10.49 11.84
N ARG A 184 11.62 10.89 13.08
CA ARG A 184 12.95 11.40 13.45
C ARG A 184 14.03 10.35 13.19
N SER A 185 13.77 9.10 13.56
CA SER A 185 14.67 7.97 13.32
C SER A 185 14.90 7.73 11.83
N VAL A 186 13.83 7.72 11.02
CA VAL A 186 13.92 7.47 9.58
C VAL A 186 14.67 8.58 8.86
N ILE A 187 14.38 9.85 9.15
CA ILE A 187 15.10 10.99 8.55
C ILE A 187 16.60 10.90 8.87
N LYS A 188 16.96 10.62 10.13
CA LYS A 188 18.36 10.45 10.54
C LYS A 188 19.07 9.34 9.76
N GLN A 189 18.41 8.18 9.60
CA GLN A 189 19.00 7.02 8.92
C GLN A 189 19.01 7.17 7.38
N LEU A 190 18.21 8.07 6.83
CA LEU A 190 18.20 8.43 5.41
C LEU A 190 19.06 9.68 5.11
N LYS A 191 20.16 9.88 5.87
CA LYS A 191 21.12 10.99 5.70
C LYS A 191 20.46 12.37 5.75
N ASP A 192 19.56 12.55 6.72
CA ASP A 192 18.77 13.77 6.93
C ASP A 192 17.87 14.18 5.75
N SER A 193 17.63 13.27 4.80
CA SER A 193 16.70 13.50 3.70
C SER A 193 15.27 13.65 4.22
N ARG A 194 14.55 14.60 3.63
CA ARG A 194 13.13 14.89 3.94
C ARG A 194 12.24 14.73 2.72
N ASP A 195 12.82 14.33 1.59
CA ASP A 195 12.22 14.34 0.25
C ASP A 195 11.59 12.99 -0.08
N PHE A 196 10.67 12.57 0.78
CA PHE A 196 9.85 11.39 0.58
C PHE A 196 8.42 11.63 1.08
N PRO A 197 7.42 11.08 0.38
CA PRO A 197 6.03 11.27 0.72
C PRO A 197 5.68 10.62 2.06
N ARG A 198 4.66 11.17 2.71
CA ARG A 198 4.14 10.64 3.97
C ARG A 198 2.64 10.84 4.09
N LEU A 199 1.99 9.80 4.61
CA LEU A 199 0.58 9.82 4.99
C LEU A 199 0.50 9.95 6.50
N LYS A 200 0.04 11.12 6.95
CA LYS A 200 -0.25 11.38 8.36
C LYS A 200 -1.68 10.94 8.65
N ILE A 201 -1.86 10.22 9.75
CA ILE A 201 -3.16 9.77 10.24
C ILE A 201 -3.44 10.48 11.55
N GLY A 202 -4.48 11.31 11.59
CA GLY A 202 -4.79 12.11 12.74
C GLY A 202 -5.30 11.29 13.92
N ILE A 203 -4.63 11.42 15.06
CA ILE A 203 -5.05 10.82 16.33
C ILE A 203 -5.59 11.85 17.32
N GLY A 204 -5.58 13.13 16.95
CA GLY A 204 -5.96 14.24 17.81
C GLY A 204 -4.94 14.53 18.90
N ARG A 205 -5.23 15.56 19.70
CA ARG A 205 -4.40 15.95 20.84
C ARG A 205 -4.85 15.25 22.12
N PRO A 206 -3.91 14.99 23.06
CA PRO A 206 -4.27 14.46 24.37
C PRO A 206 -5.27 15.39 25.08
N PRO A 207 -6.33 14.84 25.70
CA PRO A 207 -7.28 15.66 26.45
C PRO A 207 -6.65 16.20 27.74
N GLY A 208 -6.89 17.48 28.02
CA GLY A 208 -6.43 18.13 29.25
C GLY A 208 -4.91 18.22 29.36
N LYS A 209 -4.36 17.77 30.51
CA LYS A 209 -2.91 17.79 30.82
C LYS A 209 -2.24 16.42 30.67
N MET A 210 -2.84 15.50 29.91
CA MET A 210 -2.28 14.17 29.73
C MET A 210 -0.94 14.23 28.97
N ASP A 211 0.04 13.48 29.46
CA ASP A 211 1.34 13.34 28.80
C ASP A 211 1.18 12.72 27.40
N PRO A 212 1.71 13.35 26.33
CA PRO A 212 1.63 12.84 24.97
C PRO A 212 2.12 11.39 24.81
N VAL A 213 3.16 10.98 25.54
CA VAL A 213 3.70 9.61 25.45
C VAL A 213 2.67 8.60 25.92
N ASN A 214 1.99 8.88 27.03
CA ASN A 214 0.93 8.03 27.54
C ASN A 214 -0.30 8.02 26.62
N PHE A 215 -0.60 9.13 25.95
CA PHE A 215 -1.71 9.21 25.02
C PHE A 215 -1.50 8.29 23.80
N VAL A 216 -0.33 8.37 23.14
CA VAL A 216 -0.05 7.56 21.94
C VAL A 216 -0.01 6.05 22.24
N LEU A 217 0.32 5.67 23.47
CA LEU A 217 0.34 4.26 23.89
C LEU A 217 -1.03 3.72 24.34
N ARG A 218 -2.08 4.55 24.35
CA ARG A 218 -3.43 4.08 24.70
C ARG A 218 -4.16 3.53 23.47
N PRO A 219 -4.99 2.48 23.67
CA PRO A 219 -5.85 1.98 22.61
C PRO A 219 -6.96 2.97 22.24
N PHE A 220 -7.46 2.85 21.01
CA PHE A 220 -8.68 3.53 20.59
C PHE A 220 -9.90 2.96 21.30
N ASN A 221 -10.86 3.82 21.63
CA ASN A 221 -12.18 3.39 22.10
C ASN A 221 -13.05 2.90 20.94
N LYS A 222 -14.22 2.34 21.24
CA LYS A 222 -15.11 1.75 20.23
C LYS A 222 -15.56 2.76 19.15
N LYS A 223 -15.93 3.98 19.54
CA LYS A 223 -16.37 5.02 18.59
C LYS A 223 -15.22 5.48 17.69
N GLU A 224 -14.04 5.67 18.29
CA GLU A 224 -12.81 5.96 17.56
C GLU A 224 -12.50 4.85 16.54
N ARG A 225 -12.70 3.58 16.92
CA ARG A 225 -12.48 2.47 16.00
C ARG A 225 -13.42 2.45 14.82
N GLU A 226 -14.71 2.66 15.04
CA GLU A 226 -15.71 2.73 13.97
C GLU A 226 -15.33 3.82 12.95
N GLU A 227 -14.89 5.00 13.42
CA GLU A 227 -14.45 6.07 12.54
C GLU A 227 -13.15 5.72 11.80
N LEU A 228 -12.19 5.08 12.47
CA LEU A 228 -10.94 4.65 11.85
C LEU A 228 -11.13 3.59 10.77
N ASP A 229 -12.15 2.73 10.86
CA ASP A 229 -12.44 1.75 9.81
C ASP A 229 -12.80 2.47 8.49
N PHE A 230 -13.60 3.54 8.56
CA PHE A 230 -13.87 4.40 7.40
C PHE A 230 -12.61 5.13 6.92
N THR A 231 -11.78 5.62 7.84
CA THR A 231 -10.50 6.27 7.52
C THR A 231 -9.55 5.32 6.81
N PHE A 232 -9.46 4.06 7.23
CA PHE A 232 -8.64 3.05 6.57
C PHE A 232 -9.14 2.74 5.16
N HIS A 233 -10.46 2.62 4.97
CA HIS A 233 -11.02 2.44 3.63
C HIS A 233 -10.68 3.63 2.70
N ARG A 234 -10.77 4.88 3.19
CA ARG A 234 -10.28 6.05 2.42
C ARG A 234 -8.78 6.03 2.20
N GLY A 235 -8.01 5.58 3.19
CA GLY A 235 -6.56 5.47 3.08
C GLY A 235 -6.16 4.50 1.98
N VAL A 236 -6.80 3.33 1.90
CA VAL A 236 -6.59 2.34 0.83
C VAL A 236 -6.84 2.96 -0.53
N GLU A 237 -7.94 3.68 -0.68
CA GLU A 237 -8.27 4.38 -1.94
C GLU A 237 -7.23 5.45 -2.28
N ALA A 238 -6.77 6.23 -1.30
CA ALA A 238 -5.70 7.20 -1.50
C ALA A 238 -4.41 6.53 -1.98
N ILE A 239 -4.06 5.34 -1.46
CA ILE A 239 -2.89 4.57 -1.92
C ILE A 239 -3.09 4.05 -3.34
N ARG A 240 -4.28 3.57 -3.71
CA ARG A 240 -4.59 3.17 -5.09
C ARG A 240 -4.37 4.32 -6.06
N ILE A 241 -4.95 5.48 -5.77
CA ILE A 241 -4.78 6.69 -6.57
C ILE A 241 -3.29 7.09 -6.63
N LEU A 242 -2.56 7.01 -5.50
CA LEU A 242 -1.13 7.35 -5.46
C LEU A 242 -0.32 6.49 -6.43
N VAL A 243 -0.56 5.18 -6.42
CA VAL A 243 0.21 4.20 -7.18
C VAL A 243 -0.19 4.16 -8.65
N LEU A 244 -1.47 4.39 -8.97
CA LEU A 244 -2.01 4.28 -10.34
C LEU A 244 -2.04 5.62 -11.08
N GLU A 245 -2.37 6.70 -10.38
CA GLU A 245 -2.63 8.01 -10.99
C GLU A 245 -1.66 9.11 -10.55
N GLY A 246 -0.89 8.86 -9.48
CA GLY A 246 0.19 9.73 -9.01
C GLY A 246 -0.15 10.59 -7.80
N PHE A 247 0.91 11.22 -7.26
CA PHE A 247 0.87 11.89 -5.96
C PHE A 247 -0.14 13.04 -5.88
N ASN A 248 -0.20 13.92 -6.88
CA ASN A 248 -1.04 15.13 -6.81
C ASN A 248 -2.52 14.80 -6.68
N LYS A 249 -3.01 13.82 -7.44
CA LYS A 249 -4.41 13.38 -7.38
C LYS A 249 -4.72 12.73 -6.04
N SER A 250 -3.83 11.84 -5.58
CA SER A 250 -3.97 11.20 -4.27
C SER A 250 -3.96 12.21 -3.13
N ALA A 251 -3.08 13.22 -3.19
CA ALA A 251 -2.99 14.27 -2.18
C ALA A 251 -4.27 15.11 -2.14
N THR A 252 -4.82 15.48 -3.29
CA THR A 252 -6.12 16.16 -3.35
C THR A 252 -7.22 15.32 -2.70
N PHE A 253 -7.31 14.03 -3.04
CA PHE A 253 -8.31 13.12 -2.47
C PHE A 253 -8.16 12.92 -0.96
N ALA A 254 -6.94 12.66 -0.48
CA ALA A 254 -6.65 12.39 0.92
C ALA A 254 -6.81 13.64 1.80
N ASN A 255 -6.43 14.81 1.29
CA ASN A 255 -6.48 16.06 2.06
C ASN A 255 -7.87 16.73 2.04
N THR A 256 -8.77 16.29 1.16
CA THR A 256 -10.14 16.80 1.11
C THR A 256 -10.96 16.25 2.28
N ALA A 257 -11.74 17.11 2.91
CA ALA A 257 -12.62 16.78 4.03
C ALA A 257 -13.53 15.57 3.71
N THR A 258 -13.78 14.76 4.73
CA THR A 258 -14.71 13.63 4.66
C THR A 258 -16.15 14.17 4.63
N PRO A 259 -17.10 13.55 3.90
CA PRO A 259 -18.49 14.00 3.92
C PRO A 259 -19.11 14.08 5.32
N SER A 260 -18.68 13.23 6.26
CA SER A 260 -19.05 13.29 7.67
C SER A 260 -18.61 14.58 8.38
N GLU A 261 -17.49 15.20 7.96
CA GLU A 261 -17.08 16.53 8.44
C GLU A 261 -17.95 17.66 7.83
N MET A 262 -18.59 17.43 6.68
CA MET A 262 -19.47 18.41 6.03
C MET A 262 -20.91 18.38 6.56
N LEU A 263 -21.38 17.22 7.03
CA LEU A 263 -22.74 17.08 7.58
C LEU A 263 -22.89 17.68 9.00
N ASN A 264 -21.77 17.87 9.70
CA ASN A 264 -21.70 18.43 11.05
C ASN A 264 -21.21 19.90 11.07
N ARG A 265 -21.29 20.61 9.94
CA ARG A 265 -20.90 22.02 9.80
C ARG A 265 -22.09 22.91 9.51
#